data_AF-A0A2V6UZ86-F1
#
_entry.id   AF-A0A2V6UZ86-F1
#
_cell.length_a   1.000
_cell.length_b   1.000
_cell.length_c   1.000
_cell.angle_alpha   90.00
_cell.angle_beta   90.00
_cell.angle_gamma   90.00
#
_symmetry.space_group_name_H-M   'P 1'
#
loop_
_entity.id
_entity.type
_entity.pdbx_description
1 polymer ?
#
loop_
_entity_poly.entity_id
_entity_poly.type
_entity_poly.pdbx_seq_one_letter_code
_entity_poly.pdbx_strand_id
1 'polypeptide(L)'
;MAKSVVTPERFARGRTFDEYVKYAGSAENLAREAWGGYFSDGGSKAVARKDNSGIFRERYARARLTDQQTAAIKWLAAQPNGPAKILVISEDWSSDCRRDVPMLARLAEAGGLELRIFNRDGKKILGTRRPDPTAYPDGNHDLML
;
A
#
# COMPACT_ATOMS: atom_id res chain seq x y z
N MET A 1 -9.37 -18.36 -16.60
CA MET A 1 -8.67 -17.34 -15.78
C MET A 1 -9.63 -16.86 -14.71
N ALA A 2 -9.19 -16.70 -13.46
CA ALA A 2 -10.03 -16.10 -12.43
C ALA A 2 -10.35 -14.65 -12.83
N LYS A 3 -11.59 -14.21 -12.61
CA LYS A 3 -12.00 -12.83 -12.88
C LYS A 3 -11.29 -11.91 -11.89
N SER A 4 -10.59 -10.89 -12.39
CA SER A 4 -9.96 -9.89 -11.52
C SER A 4 -11.00 -9.24 -10.62
N VAL A 5 -10.68 -9.12 -9.34
CA VAL A 5 -11.50 -8.38 -8.35
C VAL A 5 -11.29 -6.86 -8.45
N VAL A 6 -10.26 -6.42 -9.18
CA VAL A 6 -9.96 -4.99 -9.38
C VAL A 6 -10.85 -4.44 -10.50
N THR A 7 -12.05 -4.01 -10.13
CA THR A 7 -12.91 -3.18 -10.99
C THR A 7 -12.58 -1.69 -10.83
N PRO A 8 -13.06 -0.80 -11.72
CA PRO A 8 -12.92 0.65 -11.54
C PRO A 8 -13.46 1.14 -10.19
N GLU A 9 -14.59 0.59 -9.75
CA GLU A 9 -15.23 0.93 -8.47
C GLU A 9 -14.38 0.42 -7.30
N ARG A 10 -13.82 -0.80 -7.40
CA ARG A 10 -12.92 -1.35 -6.37
C ARG A 10 -11.68 -0.48 -6.24
N PHE A 11 -11.08 -0.07 -7.37
CA PHE A 11 -9.91 0.79 -7.41
C PHE A 11 -10.18 2.17 -6.77
N ALA A 12 -11.32 2.79 -7.09
CA ALA A 12 -11.70 4.11 -6.57
C ALA A 12 -11.88 4.15 -5.04
N ARG A 13 -12.10 3.00 -4.39
CA ARG A 13 -12.18 2.90 -2.91
C ARG A 13 -10.82 3.07 -2.22
N GLY A 14 -9.72 3.04 -2.95
CA GLY A 14 -8.40 3.24 -2.37
C GLY A 14 -8.14 4.71 -2.05
N ARG A 15 -7.23 4.93 -1.09
CA ARG A 15 -6.83 6.27 -0.67
C ARG A 15 -5.84 6.87 -1.65
N THR A 16 -5.90 8.18 -1.85
CA THR A 16 -4.77 8.93 -2.39
C THR A 16 -3.57 8.85 -1.42
N PHE A 17 -2.39 9.31 -1.85
CA PHE A 17 -1.22 9.32 -0.97
C PHE A 17 -1.45 10.18 0.29
N ASP A 18 -2.01 11.38 0.14
CA ASP A 18 -2.28 12.27 1.28
C ASP A 18 -3.34 11.71 2.24
N GLU A 19 -4.40 11.12 1.69
CA GLU A 19 -5.41 10.43 2.49
C GLU A 19 -4.81 9.25 3.26
N TYR A 20 -3.90 8.49 2.63
CA TYR A 20 -3.20 7.38 3.27
C TYR A 20 -2.29 7.85 4.39
N VAL A 21 -1.52 8.93 4.18
CA VAL A 21 -0.67 9.53 5.21
C VAL A 21 -1.49 10.04 6.39
N LYS A 22 -2.63 10.70 6.13
CA LYS A 22 -3.56 11.14 7.18
C LYS A 22 -4.12 9.94 7.95
N TYR A 23 -4.55 8.90 7.24
CA TYR A 23 -5.05 7.67 7.85
C TYR A 23 -3.97 6.97 8.68
N ALA A 24 -2.72 6.92 8.24
CA ALA A 24 -1.64 6.23 8.95
C ALA A 24 -1.43 6.74 10.39
N GLY A 25 -1.67 8.04 10.63
CA GLY A 25 -1.58 8.66 11.97
C GLY A 25 -2.92 8.79 12.70
N SER A 26 -4.01 8.24 12.15
CA SER A 26 -5.33 8.32 12.76
C SER A 26 -5.49 7.37 13.94
N ALA A 27 -6.34 7.73 14.92
CA ALA A 27 -6.67 6.85 16.04
C ALA A 27 -7.25 5.50 15.57
N GLU A 28 -8.05 5.52 14.49
CA GLU A 28 -8.59 4.32 13.85
C GLU A 28 -7.46 3.38 13.41
N ASN A 29 -6.45 3.90 12.71
CA ASN A 29 -5.34 3.07 12.25
C ASN A 29 -4.50 2.56 13.43
N LEU A 30 -4.16 3.45 14.37
CA LEU A 30 -3.30 3.14 15.52
C LEU A 30 -3.90 2.09 16.47
N ALA A 31 -5.23 1.92 16.47
CA ALA A 31 -5.91 0.86 17.23
C ALA A 31 -5.72 -0.56 16.62
N ARG A 32 -5.12 -0.68 15.43
CA ARG A 32 -4.91 -1.95 14.72
C ARG A 32 -3.58 -2.59 15.09
N GLU A 33 -3.45 -3.89 14.87
CA GLU A 33 -2.19 -4.62 15.08
C GLU A 33 -1.13 -4.22 14.04
N ALA A 34 0.14 -4.30 14.44
CA ALA A 34 1.30 -4.28 13.55
C ALA A 34 2.11 -5.56 13.73
N TRP A 35 2.96 -5.89 12.74
CA TRP A 35 3.83 -7.06 12.84
C TRP A 35 5.07 -6.75 13.69
N GLY A 36 5.38 -7.65 14.62
CA GLY A 36 6.50 -7.52 15.56
C GLY A 36 7.54 -8.63 15.49
N GLY A 37 7.39 -9.62 14.61
CA GLY A 37 8.32 -10.74 14.47
C GLY A 37 7.64 -12.06 14.11
N TYR A 38 8.44 -13.09 13.85
CA TYR A 38 7.97 -14.47 13.63
C TYR A 38 8.48 -15.37 14.76
N PHE A 39 7.61 -16.23 15.28
CA PHE A 39 7.99 -17.32 16.18
C PHE A 39 8.09 -18.63 15.39
N SER A 40 9.12 -19.42 15.68
CA SER A 40 9.41 -20.70 15.00
C SER A 40 8.25 -21.70 15.03
N ASP A 41 7.38 -21.61 16.03
CA ASP A 41 6.26 -22.51 16.31
C ASP A 41 4.88 -21.83 16.38
N GLY A 42 4.81 -20.50 16.30
CA GLY A 42 3.59 -19.73 16.59
C GLY A 42 3.12 -18.75 15.51
N GLY A 43 3.86 -18.60 14.41
CA GLY A 43 3.53 -17.63 13.37
C GLY A 43 3.92 -16.20 13.74
N SER A 44 3.22 -15.21 13.17
CA SER A 44 3.53 -13.80 13.38
C SER A 44 3.11 -13.30 14.78
N LYS A 45 3.96 -12.51 15.44
CA LYS A 45 3.63 -11.81 16.68
C LYS A 45 3.03 -10.43 16.37
N ALA A 46 1.84 -10.17 16.90
CA ALA A 46 1.25 -8.83 16.87
C ALA A 46 1.90 -7.91 17.91
N VAL A 47 2.10 -6.65 17.54
CA VAL A 47 2.52 -5.56 18.42
C VAL A 47 1.64 -4.33 18.20
N ALA A 48 1.72 -3.37 19.11
CA ALA A 48 1.06 -2.08 18.95
C ALA A 48 1.58 -1.36 17.70
N ARG A 49 0.65 -0.79 16.93
CA ARG A 49 1.00 0.01 15.76
C ARG A 49 1.54 1.37 16.19
N LYS A 50 2.56 1.83 15.45
CA LYS A 50 3.21 3.12 15.67
C LYS A 50 2.70 4.13 14.64
N ASP A 51 2.60 5.40 15.03
CA ASP A 51 2.36 6.47 14.08
C ASP A 51 3.59 6.66 13.17
N ASN A 52 3.44 6.21 11.92
CA ASN A 52 4.44 6.35 10.89
C ASN A 52 4.11 7.47 9.89
N SER A 53 3.04 8.24 10.10
CA SER A 53 2.61 9.30 9.17
C SER A 53 3.72 10.33 8.92
N GLY A 54 4.46 10.70 9.97
CA GLY A 54 5.63 11.58 9.85
C GLY A 54 6.74 11.00 8.95
N ILE A 55 7.00 9.70 9.05
CA ILE A 55 8.00 9.00 8.24
C ILE A 55 7.56 8.98 6.77
N PHE A 56 6.29 8.73 6.48
CA PHE A 56 5.79 8.77 5.10
C PHE A 56 5.93 10.17 4.49
N ARG A 57 5.53 11.23 5.23
CA ARG A 57 5.69 12.63 4.77
C ARG A 57 7.15 12.96 4.47
N GLU A 58 8.03 12.63 5.40
CA GLU A 58 9.46 12.91 5.28
C GLU A 58 10.11 12.17 4.10
N ARG A 59 9.79 10.88 3.93
CA ARG A 59 10.33 10.09 2.81
C ARG A 59 9.78 10.53 1.47
N TYR A 60 8.51 10.90 1.39
CA TYR A 60 7.93 11.49 0.18
C TYR A 60 8.56 12.84 -0.17
N ALA A 61 8.81 13.69 0.83
CA ALA A 61 9.48 14.97 0.64
C ALA A 61 10.90 14.80 0.09
N ARG A 62 11.60 13.70 0.44
CA ARG A 62 12.95 13.39 -0.05
C ARG A 62 13.00 12.51 -1.29
N ALA A 63 11.94 11.79 -1.62
CA ALA A 63 11.91 10.90 -2.77
C ALA A 63 12.17 11.71 -4.05
N ARG A 64 13.17 11.30 -4.82
CA ARG A 64 13.54 11.86 -6.12
C ARG A 64 13.63 10.73 -7.12
N LEU A 65 12.95 10.90 -8.25
CA LEU A 65 13.21 10.08 -9.42
C LEU A 65 14.41 10.64 -10.15
N THR A 66 15.20 9.76 -10.77
CA THR A 66 16.19 10.19 -11.76
C THR A 66 15.49 10.67 -13.03
N ASP A 67 16.20 11.43 -13.86
CA ASP A 67 15.68 11.85 -15.17
C ASP A 67 15.33 10.64 -16.03
N GLN A 68 16.14 9.57 -15.97
CA GLN A 68 15.88 8.31 -16.66
C GLN A 68 14.58 7.65 -16.18
N GLN A 69 14.34 7.59 -14.87
CA GLN A 69 13.11 7.01 -14.31
C GLN A 69 11.88 7.85 -14.69
N THR A 70 12.00 9.17 -14.67
CA THR A 70 10.95 10.11 -15.07
C THR A 70 10.61 9.96 -16.56
N ALA A 71 11.63 9.87 -17.43
CA ALA A 71 11.44 9.65 -18.85
C ALA A 71 10.80 8.26 -19.12
N ALA A 72 11.26 7.22 -18.44
CA ALA A 72 10.75 5.87 -18.60
C ALA A 72 9.26 5.77 -18.24
N ILE A 73 8.82 6.32 -17.10
CA ILE A 73 7.41 6.24 -16.72
C ILE A 73 6.50 7.03 -17.66
N LYS A 74 6.93 8.22 -18.10
CA LYS A 74 6.18 9.02 -19.08
C LYS A 74 6.05 8.28 -20.42
N TRP A 75 7.13 7.68 -20.88
CA TRP A 75 7.11 6.89 -22.11
C TRP A 75 6.19 5.66 -21.98
N LEU A 76 6.25 4.93 -20.86
CA LEU A 76 5.38 3.79 -20.59
C LEU A 76 3.91 4.19 -20.59
N ALA A 77 3.55 5.23 -19.84
CA ALA A 77 2.17 5.71 -19.74
C ALA A 77 1.61 6.19 -21.09
N ALA A 78 2.46 6.70 -21.98
CA ALA A 78 2.08 7.17 -23.30
C ALA A 78 1.89 6.04 -24.35
N GLN A 79 2.25 4.79 -24.05
CA GLN A 79 2.07 3.70 -25.00
C GLN A 79 0.58 3.42 -25.26
N PRO A 80 0.22 2.90 -26.44
CA PRO A 80 -1.12 2.34 -26.66
C PRO A 80 -1.42 1.27 -25.60
N ASN A 81 -2.52 1.42 -24.86
CA ASN A 81 -2.87 0.59 -23.71
C ASN A 81 -1.81 0.58 -22.58
N GLY A 82 -1.04 1.66 -22.46
CA GLY A 82 -0.08 1.86 -21.38
C GLY A 82 -0.74 1.98 -20.00
N PRO A 83 0.06 1.89 -18.91
CA PRO A 83 -0.47 1.99 -17.56
C PRO A 83 -1.03 3.38 -17.29
N ALA A 84 -2.27 3.44 -16.82
CA ALA A 84 -2.92 4.67 -16.38
C ALA A 84 -3.11 4.74 -14.85
N LYS A 85 -2.88 3.63 -14.15
CA LYS A 85 -3.25 3.45 -12.75
C LYS A 85 -2.20 2.63 -12.00
N ILE A 86 -1.97 2.98 -10.74
CA ILE A 86 -1.16 2.23 -9.78
C ILE A 86 -2.06 1.90 -8.58
N LEU A 87 -2.26 0.60 -8.34
CA LEU A 87 -2.88 0.10 -7.10
C LEU A 87 -1.77 -0.38 -6.18
N VAL A 88 -1.74 0.14 -4.95
CA VAL A 88 -0.78 -0.25 -3.93
C VAL A 88 -1.50 -0.95 -2.79
N ILE A 89 -1.01 -2.13 -2.42
CA ILE A 89 -1.38 -2.81 -1.20
C ILE A 89 -0.26 -2.54 -0.19
N SER A 90 -0.58 -1.88 0.92
CA SER A 90 0.40 -1.38 1.86
C SER A 90 0.12 -1.84 3.29
N GLU A 91 1.20 -2.06 4.02
CA GLU A 91 1.25 -2.21 5.47
C GLU A 91 2.01 -1.00 6.01
N ASP A 92 1.34 0.02 6.56
CA ASP A 92 1.99 1.24 7.06
C ASP A 92 3.01 1.00 8.20
N TRP A 93 2.96 -0.17 8.83
CA TRP A 93 3.97 -0.63 9.78
C TRP A 93 5.23 -1.20 9.12
N SER A 94 5.12 -1.72 7.89
CA SER A 94 6.24 -2.35 7.18
C SER A 94 7.31 -1.31 6.83
N SER A 95 8.58 -1.68 7.03
CA SER A 95 9.72 -0.85 6.63
C SER A 95 9.79 -0.66 5.12
N ASP A 96 9.45 -1.70 4.36
CA ASP A 96 9.44 -1.65 2.89
C ASP A 96 8.35 -0.73 2.39
N CYS A 97 7.13 -0.84 2.93
CA CYS A 97 6.05 0.09 2.56
C CYS A 97 6.40 1.55 2.89
N ARG A 98 7.00 1.81 4.05
CA ARG A 98 7.48 3.16 4.39
C ARG A 98 8.54 3.66 3.41
N ARG A 99 9.32 2.78 2.78
CA ARG A 99 10.38 3.16 1.82
C ARG A 99 9.80 3.36 0.42
N ASP A 100 8.94 2.44 -0.03
CA ASP A 100 8.61 2.28 -1.44
C ASP A 100 7.30 2.98 -1.83
N VAL A 101 6.31 3.08 -0.92
CA VAL A 101 5.05 3.78 -1.23
C VAL A 101 5.26 5.26 -1.57
N PRO A 102 6.11 6.03 -0.85
CA PRO A 102 6.48 7.37 -1.27
C PRO A 102 7.09 7.46 -2.68
N MET A 103 7.86 6.44 -3.08
CA MET A 103 8.45 6.38 -4.42
C MET A 103 7.39 6.12 -5.49
N LEU A 104 6.42 5.24 -5.21
CA LEU A 104 5.28 4.99 -6.10
C LEU A 104 4.39 6.23 -6.27
N ALA A 105 4.24 7.05 -5.24
CA ALA A 105 3.58 8.36 -5.35
C ALA A 105 4.32 9.30 -6.31
N ARG A 106 5.65 9.40 -6.20
CA ARG A 106 6.47 10.17 -7.16
C ARG A 106 6.37 9.64 -8.58
N LEU A 107 6.38 8.32 -8.74
CA LEU A 107 6.23 7.67 -10.04
C LEU A 107 4.87 7.99 -10.68
N ALA A 108 3.79 7.92 -9.89
CA ALA A 108 2.45 8.27 -10.31
C ALA A 108 2.36 9.73 -10.77
N GLU A 109 2.88 10.66 -9.97
CA GLU A 109 2.94 12.09 -10.31
C GLU A 109 3.70 12.34 -11.62
N ALA A 110 4.89 11.75 -11.75
CA ALA A 110 5.76 11.96 -12.90
C ALA A 110 5.18 11.42 -14.21
N GLY A 111 4.49 10.29 -14.15
CA GLY A 111 3.86 9.66 -15.31
C GLY A 111 2.39 10.03 -15.53
N GLY A 112 1.79 10.85 -14.68
CA GLY A 112 0.37 11.20 -14.77
C GLY A 112 -0.58 10.02 -14.51
N LEU A 113 -0.18 9.06 -13.66
CA LEU A 113 -0.98 7.90 -13.31
C LEU A 113 -1.83 8.16 -12.07
N GLU A 114 -3.03 7.59 -12.02
CA GLU A 114 -3.83 7.61 -10.79
C GLU A 114 -3.29 6.60 -9.77
N LEU A 115 -3.03 7.05 -8.54
CA LEU A 115 -2.55 6.18 -7.45
C LEU A 115 -3.66 5.94 -6.42
N ARG A 116 -3.89 4.67 -6.08
CA ARG A 116 -4.83 4.25 -5.02
C ARG A 116 -4.19 3.24 -4.07
N ILE A 117 -4.21 3.54 -2.79
CA ILE A 117 -3.56 2.77 -1.73
C ILE A 117 -4.60 2.09 -0.85
N PHE A 118 -4.42 0.78 -0.66
CA PHE A 118 -5.23 -0.08 0.19
C PHE A 118 -4.38 -0.61 1.33
N ASN A 119 -4.97 -0.75 2.50
CA ASN A 119 -4.32 -1.45 3.61
C ASN A 119 -4.37 -2.95 3.29
N ARG A 120 -3.28 -3.70 3.44
CA ARG A 120 -3.34 -5.16 3.25
C ARG A 120 -4.30 -5.79 4.24
N ASP A 121 -4.03 -5.54 5.51
CA ASP A 121 -4.68 -6.21 6.63
C ASP A 121 -5.96 -5.48 7.04
N GLY A 122 -6.73 -6.12 7.93
CA GLY A 122 -7.81 -5.50 8.70
C GLY A 122 -7.31 -5.07 10.08
N LYS A 123 -8.15 -5.19 11.11
CA LYS A 123 -7.78 -4.91 12.50
C LYS A 123 -6.59 -5.74 12.98
N LYS A 124 -6.48 -6.98 12.50
CA LYS A 124 -5.43 -7.93 12.86
C LYS A 124 -4.44 -8.14 11.73
N ILE A 125 -3.18 -8.42 12.08
CA ILE A 125 -2.19 -8.87 11.10
C ILE A 125 -2.47 -10.31 10.65
N LEU A 126 -1.93 -10.70 9.51
CA LEU A 126 -1.92 -12.10 9.09
C LEU A 126 -1.00 -12.93 10.02
N GLY A 127 -1.62 -13.83 10.78
CA GLY A 127 -0.90 -14.81 11.61
C GLY A 127 -0.24 -15.93 10.79
N THR A 128 -0.77 -16.21 9.59
CA THR A 128 -0.29 -17.25 8.66
C THR A 128 0.10 -16.62 7.32
N ARG A 129 0.94 -17.32 6.54
CA ARG A 129 1.48 -16.81 5.27
C ARG A 129 0.42 -16.59 4.18
N ARG A 130 -0.67 -17.37 4.21
CA ARG A 130 -1.73 -17.29 3.20
C ARG A 130 -2.96 -16.63 3.83
N PRO A 131 -3.45 -15.52 3.27
CA PRO A 131 -4.65 -14.88 3.79
C PRO A 131 -5.89 -15.75 3.58
N ASP A 132 -6.83 -15.68 4.52
CA ASP A 132 -8.19 -16.20 4.38
C ASP A 132 -9.16 -15.01 4.44
N PRO A 133 -9.66 -14.53 3.28
CA PRO A 133 -10.60 -13.41 3.23
C PRO A 133 -11.90 -13.67 3.99
N THR A 134 -12.30 -14.93 4.20
CA THR A 134 -13.50 -15.29 4.95
C THR A 134 -13.29 -15.06 6.44
N ALA A 135 -12.10 -15.36 6.95
CA ALA A 135 -11.72 -15.16 8.34
C ALA A 135 -11.41 -13.69 8.67
N TYR A 136 -10.93 -12.92 7.68
CA TYR A 136 -10.53 -11.51 7.85
C TYR A 136 -11.21 -10.58 6.82
N PRO A 137 -12.55 -10.46 6.88
CA PRO A 137 -13.32 -9.74 5.87
C PRO A 137 -13.11 -8.21 5.90
N ASP A 138 -12.46 -7.69 6.94
CA ASP A 138 -12.13 -6.28 7.11
C ASP A 138 -10.76 -5.87 6.51
N GLY A 139 -10.02 -6.85 5.96
CA GLY A 139 -8.80 -6.62 5.17
C GLY A 139 -9.09 -6.44 3.67
N ASN A 140 -8.02 -6.23 2.89
CA ASN A 140 -8.09 -6.23 1.42
C ASN A 140 -7.36 -7.45 0.84
N HIS A 141 -7.55 -8.60 1.49
CA HIS A 141 -6.89 -9.85 1.12
C HIS A 141 -7.36 -10.41 -0.23
N ASP A 142 -8.58 -10.05 -0.66
CA ASP A 142 -9.11 -10.33 -1.98
C ASP A 142 -8.22 -9.81 -3.11
N LEU A 143 -7.54 -8.68 -2.88
CA LEU A 143 -6.64 -8.06 -3.86
C LEU A 143 -5.31 -8.82 -4.04
N MET A 144 -5.06 -9.87 -3.24
CA MET A 144 -3.82 -10.65 -3.26
C MET A 144 -4.00 -12.09 -3.80
N LEU A 145 -5.21 -12.46 -4.22
CA LEU A 145 -5.56 -13.83 -4.63
C LEU A 145 -5.66 -14.02 -6.14
#